data_AF-B8FIE5-F1
#
_entry.id   AF-B8FIE5-F1
#
_cell.length_a   1.000
_cell.length_b   1.000
_cell.length_c   1.000
_cell.angle_alpha   90.00
_cell.angle_beta   90.00
_cell.angle_gamma   90.00
#
_symmetry.space_group_name_H-M   'P 1'
#
loop_
_entity.id
_entity.type
_entity.pdbx_description
1 polymer ?
#
loop_
_entity_poly.entity_id
_entity_poly.type
_entity_poly.pdbx_seq_one_letter_code
_entity_poly.pdbx_strand_id
1 'polypeptide(L)' 'MHPFEGKVRDDNAKRFVHEKGRTYFDRDTERLIFFVLTGVMLLLGALGRLGVL' A
#
# COMPACT_ATOMS: atom_id res chain seq x y z
N MET A 1 30.61 -35.16 5.34
CA MET A 1 29.15 -34.97 5.15
C MET A 1 28.67 -34.06 6.27
N HIS A 2 28.42 -32.79 5.98
CA HIS A 2 27.79 -31.85 6.90
C HIS A 2 26.35 -31.61 6.41
N PRO A 3 25.35 -31.55 7.31
CA PRO A 3 23.95 -31.46 6.91
C PRO A 3 23.68 -30.10 6.27
N PHE A 4 22.92 -30.14 5.17
CA PHE A 4 22.36 -28.96 4.53
C PHE A 4 21.37 -28.30 5.50
N GLU A 5 21.79 -27.22 6.17
CA GLU A 5 20.86 -26.32 6.84
C GLU A 5 20.01 -25.62 5.78
N GLY A 6 18.81 -26.16 5.56
CA GLY A 6 17.76 -25.50 4.82
C GLY A 6 17.35 -24.23 5.57
N LYS A 7 17.82 -23.08 5.08
CA LYS A 7 17.39 -21.77 5.56
C LYS A 7 15.90 -21.63 5.24
N VAL A 8 15.04 -21.79 6.25
CA VAL A 8 13.59 -21.59 6.14
C VAL A 8 13.37 -20.16 5.65
N ARG A 9 12.88 -20.03 4.42
CA ARG A 9 12.43 -18.74 3.90
C ARG A 9 11.14 -18.42 4.62
N ASP A 10 11.24 -17.58 5.62
CA ASP A 10 10.08 -16.97 6.23
C ASP A 10 9.54 -15.92 5.24
N ASP A 11 8.72 -16.38 4.29
CA ASP A 11 8.02 -15.53 3.30
C ASP A 11 6.93 -14.64 3.95
N ASN A 12 6.98 -14.49 5.28
CA ASN A 12 6.18 -13.57 6.09
C ASN A 12 7.04 -12.41 6.63
N ALA A 13 7.97 -11.90 5.83
CA ALA A 13 8.56 -10.59 6.05
C ALA A 13 7.43 -9.54 6.06
N LYS A 14 6.94 -9.27 7.26
CA LYS A 14 5.86 -8.35 7.63
C LYS A 14 5.87 -7.11 6.75
N ARG A 15 4.95 -7.07 5.79
CA ARG A 15 4.64 -5.89 4.96
C ARG A 15 3.97 -4.76 5.76
N PHE A 16 3.79 -4.94 7.08
CA PHE A 16 3.19 -4.00 8.00
C PHE A 16 3.94 -4.06 9.33
N VAL A 17 5.03 -3.29 9.45
CA VAL A 17 5.67 -3.04 10.74
C VAL A 17 4.83 -1.99 11.47
N HIS A 18 3.88 -2.45 12.28
CA HIS A 18 3.06 -1.57 13.12
C HIS A 18 3.86 -1.20 14.37
N GLU A 19 4.61 -0.10 14.32
CA GLU A 19 5.35 0.42 15.46
C GLU A 19 4.65 1.63 16.09
N LYS A 20 4.27 1.51 17.37
CA LYS A 20 3.98 2.59 18.32
C LYS A 20 3.15 3.78 17.80
N GLY A 21 1.92 3.53 17.36
CA GLY A 21 0.90 4.58 17.22
C GLY A 21 1.16 5.62 16.12
N ARG A 22 2.15 5.39 15.26
CA ARG A 22 2.27 6.07 13.97
C ARG A 22 2.31 5.00 12.91
N THR A 23 1.26 4.93 12.09
CA THR A 23 1.35 4.21 10.83
C THR A 23 2.39 4.94 10.00
N TYR A 24 3.64 4.48 10.06
CA TYR A 24 4.64 4.83 9.07
C TYR A 24 4.11 4.26 7.77
N PHE A 25 3.33 5.07 7.06
CA PHE A 25 2.89 4.75 5.73
C PHE A 25 4.18 4.61 4.93
N ASP A 26 4.44 3.37 4.54
CA ASP A 26 5.55 3.09 3.65
C ASP A 26 5.42 4.00 2.43
N ARG A 27 6.54 4.42 1.84
CA ARG A 27 6.54 5.35 0.69
C ARG A 27 5.64 4.82 -0.45
N ASP A 28 5.51 3.50 -0.55
CA ASP A 28 4.59 2.84 -1.47
C ASP A 28 3.11 3.08 -1.11
N THR A 29 2.77 3.08 0.18
CA THR A 29 1.41 3.33 0.65
C THR A 29 1.03 4.80 0.52
N GLU A 30 1.94 5.74 0.80
CA GLU A 30 1.69 7.17 0.54
C GLU A 30 1.41 7.40 -0.95
N ARG A 31 2.24 6.82 -1.84
CA ARG A 31 2.04 6.89 -3.29
C ARG A 31 0.68 6.32 -3.69
N LEU A 32 0.28 5.17 -3.13
CA LEU A 32 -1.01 4.55 -3.40
C LEU A 32 -2.17 5.44 -2.94
N ILE A 33 -2.10 6.02 -1.74
CA ILE A 33 -3.12 6.91 -1.21
C ILE A 33 -3.30 8.13 -2.10
N PHE A 34 -2.20 8.81 -2.47
CA PHE A 34 -2.26 9.95 -3.38
C PHE A 34 -2.82 9.56 -4.74
N PHE A 35 -2.41 8.42 -5.28
CA PHE A 35 -2.90 7.92 -6.57
C PHE A 35 -4.41 7.66 -6.56
N VAL A 36 -4.91 6.95 -5.53
CA VAL A 36 -6.33 6.66 -5.38
C VAL A 36 -7.12 7.96 -5.15
N LEU A 37 -6.64 8.84 -4.28
CA LEU A 37 -7.29 10.11 -4.00
C LEU A 37 -7.42 10.99 -5.26
N THR A 38 -6.35 11.09 -6.05
CA THR A 38 -6.38 11.79 -7.33
C THR A 38 -7.34 11.15 -8.31
N GLY A 39 -7.35 9.82 -8.42
CA GLY A 39 -8.30 9.10 -9.28
C GLY A 39 -9.76 9.39 -8.90
N VAL A 40 -10.08 9.37 -7.60
CA VAL A 40 -11.42 9.69 -7.09
C VAL A 40 -11.80 11.15 -7.39
N MET A 41 -10.89 12.10 -7.17
CA MET A 41 -11.12 13.52 -7.49
C MET A 41 -11.38 13.74 -8.99
N LEU A 42 -10.64 13.04 -9.86
CA LEU A 42 -10.87 13.12 -11.31
C LEU A 42 -12.21 12.51 -11.70
N LEU A 43 -12.57 11.36 -11.14
CA LEU A 43 -13.88 10.74 -11.36
C LEU A 43 -15.02 11.66 -10.89
N LEU A 44 -14.92 12.24 -9.69
CA LEU A 44 -15.91 13.18 -9.19
C LEU A 44 -16.02 14.43 -10.05
N GLY A 45 -14.89 15.02 -10.48
CA GLY A 45 -14.88 16.17 -11.37
C GLY A 45 -15.47 15.86 -12.76
N ALA A 46 -15.20 14.67 -13.29
CA ALA A 46 -15.78 14.20 -14.54
C ALA A 46 -17.28 13.97 -14.42
N LEU A 47 -17.75 13.30 -13.36
CA LEU A 47 -19.17 13.05 -13.11
C LEU A 47 -19.95 14.34 -12.87
N GLY A 48 -19.39 15.28 -12.09
CA GLY A 48 -20.00 16.60 -11.88
C GLY A 48 -20.07 17.41 -13.17
N ARG A 49 -19.05 17.34 -14.04
CA ARG A 49 -19.08 18.03 -15.34
C ARG A 49 -20.04 17.38 -16.35
N LEU A 50 -20.26 16.07 -16.24
CA LEU A 50 -21.24 15.34 -17.05
C LEU A 50 -22.68 15.52 -16.53
N GLY A 51 -22.88 16.25 -15.42
CA GLY A 51 -24.20 16.49 -14.82
C GLY A 51 -24.85 15.24 -14.24
N VAL A 52 -24.05 14.20 -13.96
CA VAL A 52 -24.50 12.94 -13.35
C VAL A 52 -24.66 13.09 -11.83
N LEU A 53 -24.08 14.14 -11.26
CA LEU A 53 -24.09 14.47 -9.83
C LEU A 53 -24.66 15.87 -9.60
#